data_AF-A0A9E0MI28-F1
#
_entry.id   AF-A0A9E0MI28-F1
#
_cell.length_a   1.000
_cell.length_b   1.000
_cell.length_c   1.000
_cell.angle_alpha   90.00
_cell.angle_beta   90.00
_cell.angle_gamma   90.00
#
_symmetry.space_group_name_H-M   'P 1'
#
loop_
_entity.id
_entity.type
_entity.pdbx_description
1 polymer ?
#
loop_
_entity_poly.entity_id
_entity_poly.type
_entity_poly.pdbx_seq_one_letter_code
_entity_poly.pdbx_strand_id
1 'polypeptide(L)'
;REDTLRKVQDSWLFRKQVRFAALTLATVTPENAQGLNAMARELLHFSPESRVIEKLIDSDLALGRRDDAAYFMLRYRNAFPADYERWKARSTYSPLPELPPPAP
;
A
#
# COMPACT_ATOMS: atom_id res chain seq x y z
N ARG A 1 -31.55 3.77 -20.16
CA ARG A 1 -31.03 3.30 -18.85
C ARG A 1 -29.52 3.01 -18.88
N GLU A 2 -28.81 3.37 -19.96
CA GLU A 2 -27.37 3.07 -20.14
C GLU A 2 -26.44 4.21 -19.67
N ASP A 3 -26.95 5.45 -19.56
CA ASP A 3 -26.16 6.60 -19.12
C ASP A 3 -25.78 6.60 -17.63
N THR A 4 -26.59 5.96 -16.78
CA THR A 4 -26.30 5.94 -15.33
C THR A 4 -25.10 5.05 -15.02
N LEU A 5 -24.98 3.90 -15.70
CA LEU A 5 -23.86 2.98 -15.51
C LEU A 5 -22.53 3.63 -15.94
N ARG A 6 -22.50 4.30 -17.09
CA ARG A 6 -21.29 5.00 -17.56
C ARG A 6 -20.89 6.16 -16.64
N LYS A 7 -21.83 7.03 -16.25
CA LYS A 7 -21.55 8.14 -15.33
C LYS A 7 -21.11 7.67 -13.94
N VAL A 8 -21.69 6.58 -13.44
CA VAL A 8 -21.30 5.97 -12.15
C VAL A 8 -19.93 5.30 -12.27
N GLN A 9 -19.66 4.60 -13.38
CA GLN A 9 -18.33 4.01 -13.67
C GLN A 9 -17.26 5.09 -13.76
N ASP A 10 -17.50 6.18 -14.50
CA ASP A 10 -16.54 7.28 -14.66
C ASP A 10 -16.29 7.98 -13.32
N SER A 11 -17.33 8.28 -12.54
CA SER A 11 -17.19 8.91 -11.21
C SER A 11 -16.49 7.99 -10.21
N TRP A 12 -16.78 6.69 -10.22
CA TRP A 12 -16.17 5.72 -9.32
C TRP A 12 -14.72 5.42 -9.67
N LEU A 13 -14.42 5.19 -10.95
CA LEU A 13 -13.06 4.99 -11.43
C LEU A 13 -12.24 6.24 -11.17
N PHE A 14 -12.70 7.42 -11.61
CA PHE A 14 -11.99 8.69 -11.40
C PHE A 14 -11.64 8.93 -9.93
N ARG A 15 -12.58 8.66 -9.02
CA ARG A 15 -12.32 8.71 -7.57
C ARG A 15 -11.21 7.74 -7.14
N LYS A 16 -11.11 6.55 -7.71
CA LYS A 16 -10.01 5.62 -7.42
C LYS A 16 -8.67 6.14 -7.92
N GLN A 17 -8.59 6.69 -9.14
CA GLN A 17 -7.32 7.24 -9.63
C GLN A 17 -6.86 8.46 -8.81
N VAL A 18 -7.79 9.33 -8.42
CA VAL A 18 -7.49 10.46 -7.53
C VAL A 18 -7.00 9.97 -6.16
N ARG A 19 -7.68 8.97 -5.56
CA ARG A 19 -7.26 8.38 -4.28
C ARG A 19 -5.91 7.69 -4.39
N PHE A 20 -5.64 6.99 -5.50
CA PHE A 20 -4.35 6.38 -5.77
C PHE A 20 -3.24 7.44 -5.87
N ALA A 21 -3.46 8.51 -6.63
CA ALA A 21 -2.49 9.60 -6.73
C ALA A 21 -2.25 10.25 -5.36
N ALA A 22 -3.32 10.55 -4.61
CA ALA A 22 -3.23 11.10 -3.27
C ALA A 22 -2.41 10.19 -2.33
N LEU A 23 -2.69 8.88 -2.31
CA LEU A 23 -1.99 7.91 -1.48
C LEU A 23 -0.50 7.81 -1.85
N THR A 24 -0.20 7.68 -3.14
CA THR A 24 1.16 7.36 -3.62
C THR A 24 2.11 8.56 -3.63
N LEU A 25 1.58 9.79 -3.56
CA LEU A 25 2.33 11.03 -3.37
C LEU A 25 2.49 11.42 -1.90
N ALA A 26 1.62 10.94 -1.00
CA ALA A 26 1.67 11.28 0.41
C ALA A 26 2.87 10.64 1.13
N THR A 27 3.58 11.40 1.95
CA THR A 27 4.55 10.86 2.91
C THR A 27 3.81 10.34 4.14
N VAL A 28 4.15 9.14 4.62
CA VAL A 28 3.58 8.60 5.85
C VAL A 28 4.24 9.29 7.05
N THR A 29 3.42 9.82 7.95
CA THR A 29 3.84 10.39 9.23
C THR A 29 3.02 9.77 10.35
N PRO A 30 3.46 9.83 11.62
CA PRO A 30 2.67 9.31 12.74
C PRO A 30 1.24 9.85 12.79
N GLU A 31 1.04 11.12 12.41
CA GLU A 31 -0.25 11.81 12.46
C GLU A 31 -1.22 11.32 11.38
N ASN A 32 -0.72 10.95 10.20
CA ASN A 32 -1.56 10.55 9.06
C ASN A 32 -1.60 9.04 8.81
N ALA A 33 -0.77 8.26 9.49
CA ALA A 33 -0.58 6.83 9.22
C ALA A 33 -1.90 6.05 9.29
N GLN A 34 -2.75 6.32 10.29
CA GLN A 34 -4.05 5.65 10.43
C GLN A 34 -4.94 5.85 9.18
N GLY A 35 -5.00 7.08 8.65
CA GLY A 35 -5.82 7.42 7.48
C GLY A 35 -5.25 6.84 6.19
N LEU A 36 -3.93 6.92 6.00
CA LEU A 36 -3.26 6.33 4.83
C LEU A 36 -3.36 4.80 4.84
N ASN A 37 -3.27 4.17 6.01
CA ASN A 37 -3.44 2.72 6.16
C ASN A 37 -4.83 2.27 5.68
N ALA A 38 -5.89 2.94 6.16
CA ALA A 38 -7.26 2.65 5.76
C ALA A 38 -7.45 2.83 4.24
N MET A 39 -6.94 3.94 3.69
CA MET A 39 -7.00 4.20 2.25
C MET A 39 -6.24 3.14 1.43
N ALA A 40 -5.05 2.73 1.87
CA ALA A 40 -4.25 1.71 1.21
C ALA A 40 -4.94 0.35 1.22
N ARG A 41 -5.56 -0.06 2.34
CA ARG A 41 -6.33 -1.32 2.42
C ARG A 41 -7.51 -1.33 1.46
N GLU A 42 -8.26 -0.24 1.38
CA GLU A 42 -9.35 -0.12 0.42
C GLU A 42 -8.86 -0.19 -1.03
N LEU A 43 -7.76 0.50 -1.36
CA LEU A 43 -7.21 0.49 -2.71
C LEU A 43 -6.60 -0.86 -3.08
N LEU A 44 -5.97 -1.57 -2.13
CA LEU A 44 -5.33 -2.86 -2.36
C LEU A 44 -6.30 -3.92 -2.90
N HIS A 45 -7.56 -3.90 -2.46
CA HIS A 45 -8.60 -4.80 -2.97
C HIS A 45 -8.91 -4.59 -4.45
N PHE A 46 -8.65 -3.39 -5.00
CA PHE A 46 -8.98 -3.04 -6.38
C PHE A 46 -7.76 -2.86 -7.28
N SER A 47 -6.61 -2.50 -6.70
CA SER A 47 -5.35 -2.34 -7.40
C SER A 47 -4.20 -2.83 -6.52
N PRO A 48 -3.74 -4.09 -6.70
CA PRO A 48 -2.61 -4.63 -5.95
C PRO A 48 -1.27 -4.13 -6.51
N GLU A 49 -1.14 -2.80 -6.67
CA GLU A 49 0.07 -2.16 -7.17
C GLU A 49 1.14 -2.05 -6.08
N SER A 50 2.41 -2.18 -6.47
CA SER A 50 3.55 -2.12 -5.53
C SER A 50 3.54 -0.85 -4.68
N ARG A 51 3.24 0.31 -5.27
CA ARG A 51 3.17 1.60 -4.54
C ARG A 51 2.07 1.67 -3.49
N VAL A 52 0.96 0.95 -3.66
CA VAL A 52 -0.10 0.87 -2.64
C VAL A 52 0.36 0.01 -1.47
N ILE A 53 1.03 -1.11 -1.79
CA ILE A 53 1.59 -2.02 -0.80
C ILE A 53 2.69 -1.33 0.02
N GLU A 54 3.56 -0.54 -0.61
CA GLU A 54 4.56 0.28 0.10
C GLU A 54 3.90 1.18 1.15
N LYS A 55 2.85 1.93 0.78
CA LYS A 55 2.15 2.81 1.72
C LYS A 55 1.42 2.08 2.83
N LEU A 56 0.88 0.89 2.53
CA LEU A 56 0.29 0.03 3.54
C LEU A 56 1.33 -0.41 4.58
N ILE A 57 2.48 -0.91 4.12
CA ILE A 57 3.56 -1.35 5.01
C ILE A 57 4.13 -0.17 5.81
N ASP A 58 4.44 0.96 5.16
CA ASP A 58 4.98 2.16 5.82
C ASP A 58 4.04 2.66 6.93
N SER A 59 2.73 2.66 6.67
CA SER A 59 1.74 3.08 7.67
C SER A 59 1.56 2.06 8.79
N ASP A 60 1.61 0.74 8.53
CA ASP A 60 1.61 -0.26 9.60
C ASP A 60 2.87 -0.14 10.47
N LEU A 61 4.05 0.11 9.88
CA LEU A 61 5.29 0.34 10.63
C LEU A 61 5.23 1.62 11.46
N ALA A 62 4.72 2.73 10.91
CA ALA A 62 4.53 3.98 11.64
C ALA A 62 3.57 3.85 12.83
N LEU A 63 2.58 2.95 12.73
CA LEU A 63 1.63 2.64 13.80
C LEU A 63 2.13 1.57 14.78
N GLY A 64 3.33 1.03 14.56
CA GLY A 64 3.88 -0.06 15.38
C GLY A 64 3.23 -1.44 15.15
N ARG A 65 2.42 -1.61 14.09
CA ARG A 65 1.74 -2.87 13.73
C ARG A 65 2.68 -3.80 12.98
N ARG A 66 3.71 -4.29 13.69
CA ARG A 66 4.82 -5.01 13.07
C ARG A 66 4.41 -6.33 12.42
N ASP A 67 3.43 -7.03 12.99
CA ASP A 67 2.93 -8.31 12.43
C ASP A 67 2.18 -8.09 11.12
N ASP A 68 1.33 -7.06 11.05
CA ASP A 68 0.64 -6.67 9.81
C ASP A 68 1.64 -6.23 8.73
N ALA A 69 2.66 -5.45 9.12
CA ALA A 69 3.73 -5.07 8.21
C ALA A 69 4.47 -6.30 7.67
N ALA A 70 4.87 -7.25 8.53
CA ALA A 70 5.53 -8.50 8.12
C ALA A 70 4.66 -9.31 7.15
N TYR A 71 3.36 -9.41 7.42
CA TYR A 71 2.39 -10.09 6.57
C TYR A 71 2.35 -9.53 5.15
N PHE A 72 2.32 -8.20 5.00
CA PHE A 72 2.32 -7.56 3.68
C PHE A 72 3.71 -7.50 3.06
N MET A 73 4.78 -7.35 3.83
CA MET A 73 6.16 -7.39 3.34
C MET A 73 6.49 -8.74 2.69
N LEU A 74 6.07 -9.86 3.27
CA LEU A 74 6.25 -11.19 2.66
C LEU A 74 5.56 -11.28 1.28
N ARG A 75 4.33 -10.79 1.18
CA ARG A 75 3.57 -10.75 -0.07
C ARG A 75 4.20 -9.80 -1.08
N TYR A 76 4.70 -8.66 -0.61
CA TYR A 76 5.37 -7.68 -1.44
C TYR A 76 6.65 -8.26 -2.06
N ARG A 77 7.49 -8.89 -1.23
CA ARG A 77 8.72 -9.57 -1.67
C ARG A 77 8.44 -10.64 -2.73
N ASN A 78 7.37 -11.41 -2.57
CA ASN A 78 7.03 -12.48 -3.50
C ASN A 78 6.42 -11.97 -4.82
N ALA A 79 5.56 -10.94 -4.76
CA ALA A 79 4.86 -10.42 -5.93
C ALA A 79 5.70 -9.41 -6.74
N PHE A 80 6.54 -8.62 -6.08
CA PHE A 80 7.30 -7.53 -6.67
C PHE A 80 8.74 -7.47 -6.09
N PRO A 81 9.56 -8.51 -6.29
CA PRO A 81 10.85 -8.66 -5.60
C PRO A 81 11.80 -7.47 -5.82
N ALA A 82 11.90 -6.98 -7.05
CA ALA A 82 12.76 -5.83 -7.36
C ALA A 82 12.26 -4.54 -6.70
N ASP A 83 10.94 -4.32 -6.61
CA ASP A 83 10.38 -3.13 -5.99
C ASP A 83 10.51 -3.20 -4.47
N TYR A 84 10.33 -4.39 -3.90
CA TYR A 84 10.55 -4.67 -2.48
C TYR A 84 11.98 -4.33 -2.06
N GLU A 85 13.00 -4.76 -2.80
CA GLU A 85 14.39 -4.41 -2.48
C GLU A 85 14.64 -2.91 -2.58
N ARG A 86 14.05 -2.23 -3.58
CA ARG A 86 14.15 -0.77 -3.70
C ARG A 86 13.45 -0.03 -2.55
N TRP A 87 12.29 -0.50 -2.12
CA TRP A 87 11.59 0.03 -0.96
C TRP A 87 12.40 -0.17 0.32
N LYS A 88 12.89 -1.40 0.55
CA LYS A 88 13.69 -1.76 1.72
C LYS A 88 14.95 -0.89 1.83
N ALA A 89 15.64 -0.65 0.72
CA ALA A 89 16.82 0.22 0.68
C ALA A 89 16.52 1.70 1.00
N ARG A 90 15.29 2.17 0.75
CA ARG A 90 14.85 3.55 1.05
C ARG A 90 14.14 3.68 2.40
N SER A 91 13.74 2.56 3.01
CA SER A 91 12.92 2.55 4.23
C SER A 91 13.71 3.12 5.42
N THR A 92 13.08 4.04 6.14
CA THR A 92 13.66 4.65 7.35
C THR A 92 13.22 3.91 8.62
N TYR A 93 12.35 2.90 8.50
CA TYR A 93 11.83 2.11 9.61
C TYR A 93 12.80 0.97 9.95
N SER A 94 13.81 1.25 10.78
CA SER A 94 14.79 0.26 11.24
C SER A 94 14.66 -0.03 12.74
N PRO A 95 14.68 -1.31 13.18
CA PRO A 95 14.76 -2.50 12.35
C PRO A 95 13.40 -2.84 11.70
N LEU A 96 13.44 -3.39 10.48
CA LEU A 96 12.27 -3.97 9.82
C LEU A 96 11.90 -5.32 10.46
N PRO A 97 10.61 -5.74 10.39
CA PRO A 97 10.22 -7.09 10.77
C PRO A 97 11.01 -8.15 10.03
N GLU A 98 11.42 -9.21 10.75
CA GLU A 98 12.08 -10.36 10.14
C GLU A 98 11.07 -11.15 9.30
N LEU A 99 11.47 -11.52 8.09
CA LEU A 99 10.66 -12.35 7.20
C LEU A 99 11.23 -13.76 7.15
N PRO A 100 10.38 -14.79 6.93
CA PRO A 100 10.88 -16.12 6.64
C PRO A 100 11.81 -16.09 5.42
N PRO A 101 12.72 -17.07 5.26
CA PRO A 101 13.54 -17.17 4.06
C PRO A 101 12.65 -17.24 2.80
N PRO A 102 13.13 -16.75 1.65
CA PRO A 102 12.40 -16.93 0.39
C PRO A 102 12.20 -18.42 0.11
N ALA A 103 11.07 -18.77 -0.51
CA ALA A 103 10.84 -20.14 -0.95
C ALA A 103 11.90 -20.55 -1.99
N PRO A 104 12.35 -21.81 -2.00
CA PRO A 104 13.30 -22.33 -2.99
C PRO A 104 12.74 -22.32 -4.41
#